data_AF-A0AAE5SCT7-F1
#
_entry.id   AF-A0AAE5SCT7-F1
#
_cell.length_a   1.000
_cell.length_b   1.000
_cell.length_c   1.000
_cell.angle_alpha   90.00
_cell.angle_beta   90.00
_cell.angle_gamma   90.00
#
_symmetry.space_group_name_H-M   'P 1'
#
loop_
_entity.id
_entity.type
_entity.pdbx_description
1 polymer ?
#
loop_
_entity_poly.entity_id
_entity_poly.type
_entity_poly.pdbx_seq_one_letter_code
_entity_poly.pdbx_strand_id
1 'polypeptide(L)'
;MARVADLGSGSNLASSGLIELWKHGDVVVMIRHAERCDRSPNRCLGSADGITVNGSQAASDVGAGLQRLGLERAHLIASPLTRTQQTATYIAGQTVISQDWVGNCDTHFKNEVVGHKTKGENLILITHSGCIDHFERTMGVPAGERSSEYAEAFFVKMDGKSIPRVLGSLNAVQWKSLANDQLK
;
A
#
# COMPACT_ATOMS: atom_id res chain seq x y z
N MET A 1 -0.38 -21.87 -4.98
CA MET A 1 -0.38 -20.54 -5.63
C MET A 1 -0.79 -19.51 -4.59
N ALA A 2 -0.18 -18.32 -4.62
CA ALA A 2 -0.58 -17.25 -3.70
C ALA A 2 -1.98 -16.75 -4.05
N ARG A 3 -2.72 -16.27 -3.05
CA ARG A 3 -4.07 -15.71 -3.17
C ARG A 3 -4.06 -14.31 -2.57
N VAL A 4 -4.83 -13.39 -3.15
CA VAL A 4 -5.04 -12.05 -2.57
C VAL A 4 -6.40 -12.07 -1.87
N ALA A 5 -6.40 -12.17 -0.54
CA ALA A 5 -7.64 -12.09 0.22
C ALA A 5 -8.15 -10.64 0.26
N ASP A 6 -9.46 -10.44 0.09
CA ASP A 6 -10.09 -9.17 0.41
C ASP A 6 -10.17 -9.03 1.94
N LEU A 7 -9.27 -8.22 2.52
CA LEU A 7 -9.18 -8.06 3.97
C LEU A 7 -10.36 -7.26 4.54
N GLY A 8 -11.11 -6.53 3.71
CA GLY A 8 -12.30 -5.81 4.14
C GLY A 8 -13.54 -6.70 4.29
N SER A 9 -13.44 -7.97 3.89
CA SER A 9 -14.56 -8.91 3.85
C SER A 9 -14.53 -9.92 5.01
N GLY A 10 -15.66 -10.06 5.69
CA GLY A 10 -15.88 -11.08 6.72
C GLY A 10 -14.79 -11.12 7.79
N SER A 11 -14.21 -12.31 8.03
CA SER A 11 -13.13 -12.54 8.99
C SER A 11 -11.74 -12.58 8.36
N ASN A 12 -11.59 -12.12 7.10
CA ASN A 12 -10.32 -12.23 6.37
C ASN A 12 -9.19 -11.44 7.03
N LEU A 13 -9.46 -10.24 7.53
CA LEU A 13 -8.48 -9.45 8.27
C LEU A 13 -7.91 -10.22 9.46
N ALA A 14 -8.78 -10.77 10.32
CA ALA A 14 -8.37 -11.55 11.48
C ALA A 14 -7.61 -12.82 11.07
N SER A 15 -8.10 -13.54 10.05
CA SER A 15 -7.50 -14.80 9.58
C SER A 15 -6.16 -14.62 8.87
N SER A 16 -5.90 -13.42 8.31
CA SER A 16 -4.65 -13.12 7.61
C SER A 16 -3.43 -13.09 8.56
N GLY A 17 -3.66 -12.75 9.83
CA GLY A 17 -2.62 -12.45 10.81
C GLY A 17 -2.00 -11.05 10.67
N LEU A 18 -2.57 -10.17 9.83
CA LEU A 18 -2.01 -8.84 9.55
C LEU A 18 -1.76 -8.03 10.83
N ILE A 19 -2.71 -8.03 11.77
CA ILE A 19 -2.61 -7.22 12.99
C ILE A 19 -1.39 -7.61 13.84
N GLU A 20 -1.19 -8.90 14.08
CA GLU A 20 -0.05 -9.39 14.85
C GLU A 20 1.29 -9.19 14.12
N LEU A 21 1.31 -9.41 12.79
CA LEU A 21 2.49 -9.14 11.97
C LEU A 21 2.85 -7.65 11.98
N TRP A 22 1.86 -6.76 11.94
CA TRP A 22 2.07 -5.32 12.02
C TRP A 22 2.69 -4.91 13.36
N LYS A 23 2.22 -5.49 14.48
CA LYS A 23 2.78 -5.26 15.82
C LYS A 23 4.26 -5.63 15.89
N HIS A 24 4.67 -6.68 15.19
CA HIS A 24 6.08 -7.09 15.10
C HIS A 24 6.91 -6.32 14.07
N GLY A 25 6.29 -5.48 13.25
CA GLY A 25 7.01 -4.79 12.18
C GLY A 25 7.39 -5.72 11.04
N ASP A 26 6.61 -6.77 10.78
CA ASP A 26 6.90 -7.82 9.79
C ASP A 26 6.06 -7.66 8.50
N VAL A 27 5.64 -6.44 8.18
CA VAL A 27 4.75 -6.15 7.04
C VAL A 27 5.40 -5.19 6.05
N VAL A 28 5.23 -5.49 4.76
CA VAL A 28 5.34 -4.53 3.66
C VAL A 28 3.94 -4.22 3.16
N VAL A 29 3.65 -2.94 2.95
CA VAL A 29 2.43 -2.47 2.27
C VAL A 29 2.83 -1.75 0.99
N MET A 30 2.26 -2.15 -0.13
CA MET A 30 2.38 -1.42 -1.40
C MET A 30 1.04 -0.76 -1.69
N ILE A 31 1.04 0.56 -1.82
CA ILE A 31 -0.15 1.37 -2.03
C ILE A 31 -0.04 2.01 -3.40
N ARG A 32 -1.00 1.76 -4.30
CA ARG A 32 -1.06 2.51 -5.55
C ARG A 32 -1.40 3.96 -5.23
N HIS A 33 -0.78 4.92 -5.93
CA HIS A 33 -1.22 6.32 -5.83
C HIS A 33 -2.74 6.48 -6.02
N ALA A 34 -3.30 7.54 -5.49
CA ALA A 34 -4.71 7.85 -5.61
C ALA A 34 -5.11 8.28 -7.05
N GLU A 35 -6.41 8.56 -7.23
CA GLU A 35 -6.99 8.93 -8.52
C GLU A 35 -6.22 10.07 -9.19
N ARG A 36 -5.82 9.87 -10.44
CA ARG A 36 -5.04 10.83 -11.23
C ARG A 36 -5.92 11.91 -11.85
N CYS A 37 -5.37 13.11 -11.93
CA CYS A 37 -5.95 14.26 -12.63
C CYS A 37 -6.09 14.05 -14.14
N ASP A 38 -5.03 13.64 -14.82
CA ASP A 38 -4.97 13.48 -16.27
C ASP A 38 -5.83 12.34 -16.85
N ARG A 39 -6.55 11.61 -15.99
CA ARG A 39 -7.41 10.47 -16.35
C ARG A 39 -8.79 10.56 -15.72
N SER A 40 -9.16 11.72 -15.17
CA SER A 40 -10.41 11.92 -14.45
C SER A 40 -11.01 13.29 -14.77
N PRO A 41 -12.35 13.41 -14.85
CA PRO A 41 -13.01 14.71 -14.93
C PRO A 41 -13.09 15.42 -13.57
N ASN A 42 -12.67 14.76 -12.48
CA ASN A 42 -12.75 15.32 -11.13
C ASN A 42 -11.77 16.48 -10.94
N ARG A 43 -12.11 17.39 -10.02
CA ARG A 43 -11.27 18.55 -9.71
C ARG A 43 -9.88 18.12 -9.23
N CYS A 44 -8.86 18.75 -9.79
CA CYS A 44 -7.47 18.59 -9.37
C CYS A 44 -7.13 19.34 -8.08
N LEU A 45 -6.22 18.78 -7.28
CA LEU A 45 -5.59 19.51 -6.17
C LEU A 45 -4.69 20.64 -6.66
N GLY A 46 -4.06 20.46 -7.81
CA GLY A 46 -3.10 21.40 -8.37
C GLY A 46 -2.66 20.94 -9.75
N SER A 47 -1.45 20.37 -9.83
CA SER A 47 -0.86 19.94 -11.11
C SER A 47 -1.66 18.85 -11.83
N ALA A 48 -1.64 18.89 -13.16
CA ALA A 48 -2.33 17.94 -14.03
C ALA A 48 -1.78 16.51 -13.93
N ASP A 49 -0.50 16.34 -13.57
CA ASP A 49 0.15 15.04 -13.32
C ASP A 49 -0.02 14.54 -11.87
N GLY A 50 -0.75 15.29 -11.05
CA GLY A 50 -1.06 14.99 -9.65
C GLY A 50 -2.34 14.16 -9.46
N ILE A 51 -2.90 14.25 -8.25
CA ILE A 51 -4.15 13.59 -7.86
C ILE A 51 -5.33 14.55 -7.79
N THR A 52 -6.52 13.98 -7.90
CA THR A 52 -7.80 14.70 -7.73
C THR A 52 -8.06 15.01 -6.25
N VAL A 53 -8.99 15.92 -5.98
CA VAL A 53 -9.51 16.18 -4.63
C VAL A 53 -10.08 14.89 -4.02
N ASN A 54 -10.83 14.11 -4.79
CA ASN A 54 -11.38 12.82 -4.35
C ASN A 54 -10.25 11.82 -4.01
N GLY A 55 -9.20 11.79 -4.83
CA GLY A 55 -8.01 10.99 -4.57
C GLY A 55 -7.31 11.37 -3.26
N SER A 56 -7.26 12.66 -2.93
CA SER A 56 -6.69 13.14 -1.67
C SER A 56 -7.48 12.71 -0.45
N GLN A 57 -8.82 12.68 -0.55
CA GLN A 57 -9.69 12.18 0.51
C GLN A 57 -9.49 10.68 0.70
N ALA A 58 -9.47 9.91 -0.39
CA ALA A 58 -9.19 8.47 -0.35
C ALA A 58 -7.83 8.17 0.30
N ALA A 59 -6.78 8.93 -0.05
CA ALA A 59 -5.46 8.82 0.57
C ALA A 59 -5.49 9.14 2.08
N SER A 60 -6.25 10.15 2.48
CA SER A 60 -6.44 10.49 3.90
C SER A 60 -7.17 9.39 4.67
N ASP A 61 -8.15 8.74 4.03
CA ASP A 61 -8.91 7.63 4.62
C ASP A 61 -8.02 6.40 4.85
N VAL A 62 -7.13 6.11 3.89
CA VAL A 62 -6.07 5.10 4.03
C VAL A 62 -5.13 5.48 5.18
N GLY A 63 -4.69 6.75 5.25
CA GLY A 63 -3.85 7.27 6.31
C GLY A 63 -4.47 7.09 7.70
N ALA A 64 -5.74 7.44 7.88
CA ALA A 64 -6.47 7.25 9.14
C ALA A 64 -6.62 5.76 9.51
N GLY A 65 -6.77 4.88 8.52
CA GLY A 65 -6.73 3.43 8.71
C GLY A 65 -5.38 2.93 9.21
N LEU A 66 -4.29 3.35 8.57
CA LEU A 66 -2.93 2.96 8.96
C LEU A 66 -2.53 3.57 10.32
N GLN A 67 -2.97 4.79 10.63
CA GLN A 67 -2.76 5.40 11.95
C GLN A 67 -3.36 4.53 13.06
N ARG A 68 -4.55 3.97 12.85
CA ARG A 68 -5.16 3.03 13.80
C ARG A 68 -4.39 1.72 13.95
N LEU A 69 -3.66 1.29 12.92
CA LEU A 69 -2.76 0.13 12.99
C LEU A 69 -1.42 0.45 13.69
N GLY A 70 -1.03 1.71 13.77
CA GLY A 70 0.26 2.15 14.32
C GLY A 70 1.25 2.60 13.24
N LEU A 71 0.83 3.56 12.41
CA LEU A 71 1.60 4.16 11.31
C LEU A 71 2.92 4.77 11.78
N GLU A 72 2.97 5.28 13.00
CA GLU A 72 4.13 5.92 13.62
C GLU A 72 5.35 4.99 13.77
N ARG A 73 5.14 3.67 13.65
CA ARG A 73 6.21 2.65 13.69
C ARG A 73 6.51 2.06 12.31
N ALA A 74 6.13 2.76 11.25
CA ALA A 74 6.37 2.35 9.88
C ALA A 74 7.25 3.36 9.15
N HIS A 75 8.11 2.85 8.27
CA HIS A 75 8.88 3.65 7.35
C HIS A 75 8.09 3.83 6.04
N LEU A 76 7.89 5.08 5.61
CA LEU A 76 7.17 5.40 4.38
C LEU A 76 8.14 5.90 3.32
N ILE A 77 8.02 5.34 2.11
CA ILE A 77 8.77 5.78 0.93
C ILE A 77 7.79 5.90 -0.24
N ALA A 78 7.94 6.95 -1.04
CA ALA A 78 7.15 7.15 -2.24
C ALA A 78 8.04 7.24 -3.49
N SER A 79 7.50 6.85 -4.65
CA SER A 79 8.19 7.16 -5.90
C SER A 79 8.18 8.67 -6.16
N PRO A 80 9.12 9.22 -6.95
CA PRO A 80 9.28 10.68 -7.11
C PRO A 80 8.15 11.40 -7.86
N LEU A 81 7.21 10.68 -8.45
CA LEU A 81 6.18 11.31 -9.28
C LEU A 81 5.19 12.12 -8.44
N THR A 82 4.69 13.22 -9.01
CA THR A 82 3.77 14.15 -8.31
C THR A 82 2.59 13.44 -7.65
N ARG A 83 1.95 12.52 -8.38
CA ARG A 83 0.81 11.74 -7.86
C ARG A 83 1.14 10.83 -6.67
N THR A 84 2.32 10.22 -6.63
CA THR A 84 2.74 9.37 -5.50
C THR A 84 3.16 10.22 -4.32
N GLN A 85 3.87 11.32 -4.54
CA GLN A 85 4.25 12.28 -3.49
C GLN A 85 3.03 12.91 -2.81
N GLN A 86 2.05 13.35 -3.60
CA GLN A 86 0.78 13.86 -3.07
C GLN A 86 0.04 12.78 -2.28
N THR A 87 -0.13 11.59 -2.85
CA THR A 87 -0.80 10.47 -2.14
C THR A 87 -0.12 10.17 -0.81
N ALA A 88 1.22 10.05 -0.81
CA ALA A 88 2.01 9.76 0.37
C ALA A 88 1.88 10.86 1.44
N THR A 89 1.85 12.13 1.02
CA THR A 89 1.66 13.26 1.93
C THR A 89 0.31 13.21 2.64
N TYR A 90 -0.77 12.89 1.92
CA TYR A 90 -2.10 12.75 2.54
C TYR A 90 -2.23 11.51 3.43
N ILE A 91 -1.50 10.42 3.13
CA ILE A 91 -1.43 9.24 4.00
C ILE A 91 -0.66 9.55 5.30
N ALA A 92 0.49 10.21 5.18
CA ALA A 92 1.41 10.45 6.29
C ALA A 92 1.04 11.67 7.14
N GLY A 93 0.29 12.63 6.58
CA GLY A 93 0.07 13.95 7.19
C GLY A 93 1.29 14.89 7.09
N GLN A 94 2.35 14.47 6.40
CA GLN A 94 3.59 15.22 6.22
C GLN A 94 4.30 14.77 4.94
N THR A 95 5.32 15.51 4.50
CA THR A 95 6.14 15.12 3.35
C THR A 95 6.85 13.79 3.61
N VAL A 96 6.88 12.92 2.60
CA VAL A 96 7.45 11.57 2.66
C VAL A 96 8.74 11.51 1.85
N ILE A 97 9.67 10.66 2.26
CA ILE A 97 10.93 10.44 1.54
C ILE A 97 10.63 9.91 0.13
N SER A 98 11.32 10.48 -0.86
CA SER A 98 11.27 10.05 -2.25
C SER A 98 12.46 9.17 -2.58
N GLN A 99 12.24 8.01 -3.19
CA GLN A 99 13.31 7.17 -3.75
C GLN A 99 12.88 6.57 -5.09
N ASP A 100 13.78 6.64 -6.09
CA ASP A 100 13.49 6.27 -7.48
C ASP A 100 13.06 4.79 -7.62
N TRP A 101 13.68 3.89 -6.86
CA TRP A 101 13.43 2.45 -6.96
C TRP A 101 11.97 2.07 -6.67
N VAL A 102 11.24 2.88 -5.89
CA VAL A 102 9.82 2.67 -5.59
C VAL A 102 8.94 2.83 -6.85
N GLY A 103 9.47 3.46 -7.91
CA GLY A 103 8.79 3.70 -9.18
C GLY A 103 9.28 2.88 -10.38
N ASN A 104 10.33 2.06 -10.25
CA ASN A 104 10.97 1.39 -11.41
C ASN A 104 10.12 0.26 -12.02
N CYS A 105 9.33 -0.44 -11.19
CA CYS A 105 8.38 -1.47 -11.62
C CYS A 105 8.95 -2.56 -12.55
N ASP A 106 10.21 -2.97 -12.34
CA ASP A 106 10.90 -3.97 -13.15
C ASP A 106 11.03 -5.33 -12.43
N THR A 107 11.80 -6.25 -13.02
CA THR A 107 12.05 -7.59 -12.47
C THR A 107 12.85 -7.58 -11.18
N HIS A 108 13.54 -6.49 -10.84
CA HIS A 108 14.31 -6.34 -9.61
C HIS A 108 13.48 -5.76 -8.46
N PHE A 109 12.31 -5.17 -8.73
CA PHE A 109 11.48 -4.49 -7.74
C PHE A 109 11.23 -5.32 -6.46
N LYS A 110 10.93 -6.62 -6.58
CA LYS A 110 10.77 -7.49 -5.40
C LYS A 110 12.04 -7.56 -4.54
N ASN A 111 13.21 -7.65 -5.17
CA ASN A 111 14.48 -7.73 -4.46
C ASN A 111 14.81 -6.39 -3.79
N GLU A 112 14.51 -5.27 -4.44
CA GLU A 112 14.62 -3.93 -3.85
C GLU A 112 13.73 -3.81 -2.59
N VAL A 113 12.47 -4.25 -2.67
CA VAL A 113 11.56 -4.26 -1.51
C VAL A 113 12.13 -5.10 -0.36
N VAL A 114 12.67 -6.29 -0.66
CA VAL A 114 13.29 -7.15 0.37
C VAL A 114 14.55 -6.51 0.95
N GLY A 115 15.39 -5.88 0.12
CA GLY A 115 16.62 -5.22 0.55
C GLY A 115 16.40 -3.99 1.43
N HIS A 116 15.29 -3.27 1.22
CA HIS A 116 14.93 -2.08 2.00
C HIS A 116 14.05 -2.39 3.23
N LYS A 117 13.62 -3.64 3.43
CA LYS A 117 12.79 -4.01 4.58
C LYS A 117 13.64 -4.15 5.84
N THR A 118 13.59 -3.14 6.71
CA THR A 118 14.20 -3.20 8.05
C THR A 118 13.46 -4.20 8.95
N LYS A 119 14.22 -5.03 9.68
CA LYS A 119 13.64 -5.98 10.64
C LYS A 119 12.99 -5.22 11.82
N GLY A 120 11.76 -5.60 12.19
CA GLY A 120 11.06 -4.98 13.32
C GLY A 120 10.36 -3.67 12.99
N GLU A 121 10.37 -3.23 11.74
CA GLU A 121 9.76 -1.99 11.28
C GLU A 121 8.92 -2.24 10.02
N ASN A 122 7.66 -1.83 10.01
CA ASN A 122 6.82 -1.98 8.82
C ASN A 122 7.32 -1.05 7.71
N LEU A 123 7.24 -1.49 6.45
CA LEU A 123 7.61 -0.67 5.29
C LEU A 123 6.36 -0.38 4.45
N ILE A 124 6.12 0.88 4.13
CA ILE A 124 4.99 1.32 3.31
C ILE A 124 5.53 2.02 2.07
N LEU A 125 5.10 1.55 0.91
CA LEU A 125 5.56 2.00 -0.39
C LEU A 125 4.41 2.61 -1.18
N ILE A 126 4.52 3.89 -1.53
CA ILE A 126 3.53 4.57 -2.37
C ILE A 126 4.03 4.53 -3.81
N THR A 127 3.40 3.69 -4.62
CA THR A 127 3.90 3.23 -5.92
C THR A 127 2.79 3.22 -7.00
N HIS A 128 2.97 2.41 -8.05
CA HIS A 128 2.11 2.30 -9.22
C HIS A 128 1.53 0.90 -9.36
N SER A 129 0.42 0.80 -10.11
CA SER A 129 -0.19 -0.49 -10.47
C SER A 129 0.80 -1.45 -11.12
N GLY A 130 1.68 -0.96 -12.00
CA GLY A 130 2.69 -1.79 -12.67
C GLY A 130 3.70 -2.43 -11.71
N CYS A 131 4.07 -1.74 -10.63
CA CYS A 131 4.98 -2.24 -9.62
C CYS A 131 4.31 -3.36 -8.78
N ILE A 132 3.06 -3.13 -8.38
CA ILE A 132 2.26 -4.11 -7.65
C ILE A 132 2.05 -5.36 -8.53
N ASP A 133 1.65 -5.20 -9.79
CA ASP A 133 1.48 -6.31 -10.73
C ASP A 133 2.78 -7.13 -10.92
N HIS A 134 3.93 -6.47 -11.06
CA HIS A 134 5.23 -7.16 -11.14
C HIS A 134 5.55 -7.95 -9.88
N PHE A 135 5.28 -7.36 -8.71
CA PHE A 135 5.48 -8.03 -7.43
C PHE A 135 4.56 -9.26 -7.32
N GLU A 136 3.27 -9.10 -7.59
CA GLU A 136 2.27 -10.18 -7.55
C GLU A 136 2.60 -11.35 -8.48
N ARG A 137 3.06 -11.07 -9.72
CA ARG A 137 3.56 -12.12 -10.64
C ARG A 137 4.69 -12.92 -10.02
N THR A 138 5.66 -12.22 -9.42
CA THR A 138 6.84 -12.85 -8.79
C THR A 138 6.48 -13.61 -7.51
N MET A 139 5.33 -13.30 -6.90
CA MET A 139 4.74 -14.03 -5.79
C MET A 139 3.85 -15.20 -6.24
N GLY A 140 3.64 -15.39 -7.54
CA GLY A 140 2.81 -16.45 -8.10
C GLY A 140 1.31 -16.25 -7.86
N VAL A 141 0.85 -14.99 -7.83
CA VAL A 141 -0.57 -14.63 -7.80
C VAL A 141 -1.17 -14.83 -9.21
N PRO A 142 -2.30 -15.55 -9.36
CA PRO A 142 -2.95 -15.77 -10.64
C PRO A 142 -3.44 -14.49 -11.31
N ALA A 143 -3.51 -14.50 -12.64
CA ALA A 143 -3.83 -13.31 -13.41
C ALA A 143 -5.16 -12.64 -13.04
N GLY A 144 -6.20 -13.43 -12.73
CA GLY A 144 -7.54 -12.94 -12.39
C GLY A 144 -7.71 -12.48 -10.93
N GLU A 145 -6.67 -12.58 -10.09
CA GLU A 145 -6.71 -12.13 -8.69
C GLU A 145 -5.86 -10.89 -8.43
N ARG A 146 -5.10 -10.45 -9.42
CA ARG A 146 -4.26 -9.26 -9.32
C ARG A 146 -5.12 -8.02 -9.46
N SER A 147 -5.06 -7.16 -8.46
CA SER A 147 -5.76 -5.88 -8.43
C SER A 147 -4.80 -4.80 -7.93
N SER A 148 -4.97 -3.61 -8.46
CA SER A 148 -4.29 -2.43 -7.94
C SER A 148 -5.16 -1.22 -8.25
N GLU A 149 -6.35 -1.15 -7.66
CA GLU A 149 -7.21 0.01 -7.76
C GLU A 149 -6.57 1.26 -7.14
N TYR A 150 -7.08 2.45 -7.47
CA TYR A 150 -6.54 3.69 -6.90
C TYR A 150 -6.61 3.67 -5.36
N ALA A 151 -5.50 4.00 -4.71
CA ALA A 151 -5.36 3.95 -3.25
C ALA A 151 -5.64 2.56 -2.63
N GLU A 152 -5.57 1.47 -3.40
CA GLU A 152 -5.57 0.12 -2.86
C GLU A 152 -4.24 -0.17 -2.17
N ALA A 153 -4.32 -0.77 -0.97
CA ALA A 153 -3.19 -1.20 -0.16
C ALA A 153 -3.05 -2.72 -0.24
N PHE A 154 -1.90 -3.20 -0.74
CA PHE A 154 -1.55 -4.61 -0.86
C PHE A 154 -0.54 -5.00 0.22
N PHE A 155 -0.89 -6.00 1.03
CA PHE A 155 -0.15 -6.39 2.23
C PHE A 155 0.63 -7.68 2.04
N VAL A 156 1.89 -7.68 2.47
CA VAL A 156 2.80 -8.82 2.38
C VAL A 156 3.50 -9.01 3.72
N LYS A 157 3.47 -10.24 4.23
CA LYS A 157 4.34 -10.65 5.33
C LYS A 157 5.78 -10.68 4.84
N MET A 158 6.67 -9.99 5.54
CA MET A 158 8.11 -9.97 5.29
C MET A 158 8.87 -9.82 6.61
N ASP A 159 9.18 -10.97 7.23
CA ASP A 159 9.83 -11.07 8.55
C ASP A 159 11.37 -11.21 8.48
N GLY A 160 11.94 -11.13 7.28
CA GLY A 160 13.38 -11.31 7.02
C GLY A 160 13.91 -12.72 7.26
N LYS A 161 13.03 -13.71 7.54
CA LYS A 161 13.41 -15.11 7.82
C LYS A 161 12.77 -16.09 6.86
N SER A 162 11.51 -15.84 6.53
CA SER A 162 10.68 -16.68 5.68
C SER A 162 10.50 -16.07 4.29
N ILE A 163 10.14 -16.91 3.33
CA ILE A 163 9.74 -16.44 1.99
C ILE A 163 8.54 -15.49 2.18
N PRO A 164 8.52 -14.33 1.50
CA PRO A 164 7.40 -13.40 1.60
C PRO A 164 6.07 -14.09 1.32
N ARG A 165 5.00 -13.67 2.01
CA ARG A 165 3.67 -14.25 1.86
C ARG A 165 2.63 -13.15 1.68
N VAL A 166 1.84 -13.24 0.63
CA VAL A 166 0.70 -12.33 0.41
C VAL A 166 -0.31 -12.51 1.54
N LEU A 167 -0.72 -11.40 2.16
CA LEU A 167 -1.74 -11.38 3.21
C LEU A 167 -3.11 -11.06 2.63
N GLY A 168 -3.17 -10.13 1.67
CA GLY A 168 -4.39 -9.66 1.04
C GLY A 168 -4.30 -8.18 0.67
N SER A 169 -5.44 -7.59 0.32
CA SER A 169 -5.55 -6.16 0.03
C SER A 169 -6.73 -5.49 0.73
N LEU A 170 -6.66 -4.16 0.83
CA LEU A 170 -7.74 -3.27 1.24
C LEU A 170 -7.87 -2.15 0.22
N ASN A 171 -9.06 -1.98 -0.35
CA ASN A 171 -9.35 -0.81 -1.17
C ASN A 171 -9.63 0.43 -0.30
N ALA A 172 -9.60 1.60 -0.92
CA ALA A 172 -9.76 2.89 -0.23
C ALA A 172 -11.07 3.01 0.60
N VAL A 173 -12.18 2.45 0.10
CA VAL A 173 -13.49 2.57 0.76
C VAL A 173 -13.58 1.67 1.99
N GLN A 174 -12.95 0.50 1.95
CA GLN A 174 -12.97 -0.48 3.03
C GLN A 174 -12.31 0.02 4.32
N TRP A 175 -11.34 0.93 4.23
CA TRP A 175 -10.69 1.50 5.41
C TRP A 175 -11.68 2.18 6.37
N LYS A 176 -12.77 2.76 5.85
CA LYS A 176 -13.82 3.38 6.66
C LYS A 176 -14.72 2.36 7.37
N SER A 177 -14.92 1.18 6.77
CA SER A 177 -15.77 0.14 7.33
C SER A 177 -15.06 -0.74 8.37
N LEU A 178 -13.73 -0.69 8.44
CA LEU A 178 -12.98 -1.41 9.46
C LEU A 178 -13.24 -0.77 10.83
N ALA A 179 -13.88 -1.52 11.73
CA ALA A 179 -14.11 -1.12 13.10
C ALA A 179 -12.79 -1.08 13.87
N ASN A 180 -12.69 -0.19 14.86
CA ASN A 180 -11.47 -0.07 15.68
C ASN A 180 -11.09 -1.39 16.36
N ASP A 181 -12.06 -2.22 16.76
CA ASP A 181 -11.79 -3.49 17.42
C ASP A 181 -11.23 -4.56 16.46
N GLN A 182 -11.37 -4.37 15.14
CA GLN A 182 -10.73 -5.23 14.14
C GLN A 182 -9.26 -4.84 13.87
N LEU A 183 -8.83 -3.67 14.35
CA LEU A 183 -7.50 -3.08 14.11
C LEU A 183 -6.63 -3.02 15.37
N LYS A 184 -7.12 -3.52 16.52
CA LYS A 184 -6.40 -3.58 17.80
C LYS A 184 -5.62 -4.89 17.98
#